data_AF-E7FFZ6-F1
#
_entry.id   AF-E7FFZ6-F1
#
_cell.length_a   1.000
_cell.length_b   1.000
_cell.length_c   1.000
_cell.angle_alpha   90.00
_cell.angle_beta   90.00
_cell.angle_gamma   90.00
#
_symmetry.space_group_name_H-M   'P 1'
#
loop_
_entity.id
_entity.type
_entity.pdbx_description
1 polymer ?
#
loop_
_entity_poly.entity_id
_entity_poly.type
_entity_poly.pdbx_seq_one_letter_code
_entity_poly.pdbx_strand_id
1 'polypeptide(L)'
;MRGLIALLLVALCLEGLNAACPDQATLKDDYDSKLCAQMFEHSSYYYDESCTGSFLNVYPNEDTPIIPKVWDDRISSLVVRRGCSLTVWSKSKKEGDKKKFSAGAAYHLKEYKRGLFGTWNDAISGYYCTC
;
A
#
# COMPACT_ATOMS: atom_id res chain seq x y z
N MET A 1 13.63 -14.66 48.90
CA MET A 1 12.98 -15.10 47.65
C MET A 1 12.29 -13.89 47.01
N ARG A 2 13.08 -12.95 46.50
CA ARG A 2 12.69 -11.67 45.92
C ARG A 2 13.78 -11.36 44.89
N GLY A 3 13.50 -11.37 43.59
CA GLY A 3 14.53 -10.98 42.62
C GLY A 3 14.36 -11.46 41.18
N LEU A 4 13.48 -12.41 40.87
CA LEU A 4 13.43 -13.01 39.52
C LEU A 4 12.22 -12.61 38.66
N ILE A 5 11.34 -11.73 39.14
CA ILE A 5 10.06 -11.41 38.46
C ILE A 5 10.15 -10.14 37.58
N ALA A 6 11.20 -9.32 37.71
CA ALA A 6 11.28 -8.03 37.02
C ALA A 6 11.81 -8.08 35.57
N LEU A 7 12.40 -9.19 35.12
CA LEU A 7 13.04 -9.30 33.79
C LEU A 7 12.13 -9.87 32.68
N LEU A 8 10.95 -10.37 33.02
CA LEU A 8 10.01 -10.98 32.05
C LEU A 8 8.98 -10.00 31.46
N LEU A 9 8.84 -8.79 32.02
CA LEU A 9 7.84 -7.81 31.60
C LEU A 9 8.32 -6.87 30.47
N VAL A 10 9.61 -6.87 30.13
CA VAL A 10 10.17 -6.03 29.05
C VAL A 10 10.09 -6.73 27.67
N ALA A 11 9.84 -8.04 27.63
CA ALA A 11 9.71 -8.80 26.38
C ALA A 11 8.33 -8.68 25.69
N LEU A 12 7.35 -8.04 26.34
CA LEU A 12 5.96 -7.96 25.89
C LEU A 12 5.62 -6.71 25.05
N CYS A 13 6.60 -5.87 24.71
CA CYS A 13 6.39 -4.70 23.84
C CYS A 13 6.80 -4.93 22.37
N LEU A 14 7.08 -6.18 21.97
CA LEU A 14 7.45 -6.56 20.60
C LEU A 14 6.40 -7.44 19.90
N GLU A 15 5.15 -7.46 20.38
CA GLU A 15 4.00 -7.84 19.55
C GLU A 15 3.60 -6.68 18.62
N GLY A 16 4.60 -6.08 17.97
CA GLY A 16 4.42 -5.23 16.82
C GLY A 16 4.35 -6.11 15.56
N LEU A 17 3.51 -5.71 14.61
CA LEU A 17 3.38 -6.26 13.25
C LEU A 17 2.65 -7.62 13.14
N ASN A 18 1.32 -7.66 13.28
CA ASN A 18 0.51 -8.72 12.64
C ASN A 18 -0.67 -8.19 11.83
N ALA A 19 -0.64 -6.90 11.48
CA ALA A 19 -1.37 -6.36 10.34
C ALA A 19 -0.45 -5.32 9.70
N ALA A 20 0.30 -5.72 8.68
CA ALA A 20 1.30 -4.83 8.07
C ALA A 20 0.65 -3.73 7.20
N CYS A 21 -0.56 -3.98 6.67
CA CYS A 21 -1.33 -2.94 6.00
C CYS A 21 -1.93 -1.94 7.00
N PRO A 22 -1.75 -0.63 6.82
CA PRO A 22 -2.38 0.39 7.65
C PRO A 22 -3.91 0.39 7.51
N ASP A 23 -4.61 0.80 8.56
CA ASP A 23 -6.07 0.93 8.54
C ASP A 23 -6.52 2.06 7.61
N GLN A 24 -7.45 1.74 6.70
CA GLN A 24 -7.97 2.69 5.69
C GLN A 24 -8.72 3.89 6.29
N ALA A 25 -9.23 3.83 7.51
CA ALA A 25 -9.93 4.93 8.16
C ALA A 25 -8.95 5.93 8.80
N THR A 26 -7.76 5.46 9.18
CA THR A 26 -6.72 6.25 9.85
C THR A 26 -5.44 6.37 9.02
N LEU A 27 -5.53 6.26 7.70
CA LEU A 27 -4.38 6.37 6.79
C LEU A 27 -3.82 7.81 6.73
N LYS A 28 -2.60 7.98 7.24
CA LYS A 28 -1.86 9.26 7.35
C LYS A 28 -0.35 9.01 7.29
N ASP A 29 0.42 10.06 7.00
CA ASP A 29 1.88 10.04 7.05
C ASP A 29 2.44 10.33 8.46
N ASP A 30 3.77 10.35 8.57
CA ASP A 30 4.52 10.60 9.81
C ASP A 30 4.29 12.01 10.39
N TYR A 31 3.74 12.93 9.59
CA TYR A 31 3.42 14.30 9.96
C TYR A 31 1.91 14.51 10.21
N ASP A 32 1.16 13.41 10.41
CA ASP A 32 -0.31 13.38 10.63
C ASP A 32 -1.14 13.92 9.45
N SER A 33 -0.54 14.05 8.25
CA SER A 33 -1.26 14.48 7.05
C SER A 33 -2.05 13.32 6.46
N LYS A 34 -3.31 13.59 6.12
CA LYS A 34 -4.22 12.60 5.53
C LYS A 34 -3.72 12.16 4.15
N LEU A 35 -3.53 10.87 3.96
CA LEU A 35 -3.21 10.27 2.67
C LEU A 35 -4.47 9.90 1.90
N CYS A 36 -4.40 9.86 0.57
CA CYS A 36 -5.43 9.28 -0.28
C CYS A 36 -5.23 7.77 -0.43
N ALA A 37 -3.98 7.35 -0.61
CA ALA A 37 -3.57 5.96 -0.64
C ALA A 37 -2.13 5.80 -0.15
N GLN A 38 -1.73 4.57 0.15
CA GLN A 38 -0.34 4.17 0.36
C GLN A 38 -0.10 2.91 -0.46
N MET A 39 0.95 2.90 -1.27
CA MET A 39 1.33 1.80 -2.15
C MET A 39 2.62 1.17 -1.64
N PHE A 40 2.75 -0.15 -1.72
CA PHE A 40 3.85 -0.90 -1.11
C PHE A 40 4.57 -1.77 -2.14
N GLU A 41 5.87 -1.90 -1.95
CA GLU A 41 6.76 -2.69 -2.79
C GLU A 41 6.47 -4.19 -2.72
N HIS A 42 6.02 -4.69 -1.57
CA HIS A 42 5.90 -6.12 -1.34
C HIS A 42 4.51 -6.56 -0.87
N SER A 43 4.11 -7.72 -1.39
CA SER A 43 2.99 -8.51 -0.93
C SER A 43 3.49 -9.88 -0.48
N SER A 44 2.85 -10.46 0.54
CA SER A 44 3.16 -11.79 1.04
C SER A 44 2.31 -12.85 0.34
N TYR A 45 2.47 -14.11 0.73
CA TYR A 45 1.47 -15.14 0.50
C TYR A 45 0.27 -14.98 1.44
N TYR A 46 0.53 -14.59 2.69
CA TYR A 46 -0.49 -14.35 3.70
C TYR A 46 -0.97 -12.90 3.64
N TYR A 47 -2.29 -12.70 3.68
CA TYR A 47 -2.91 -11.39 3.48
C TYR A 47 -2.51 -10.39 4.58
N ASP A 48 -2.47 -10.84 5.82
CA ASP A 48 -2.10 -10.09 7.03
C ASP A 48 -0.61 -9.72 7.11
N GLU A 49 0.23 -10.36 6.30
CA GLU A 49 1.67 -10.09 6.17
C GLU A 49 2.04 -9.25 4.93
N SER A 50 1.05 -8.78 4.17
CA SER A 50 1.27 -7.91 2.99
C SER A 50 1.42 -6.44 3.39
N CYS A 51 1.70 -5.55 2.41
CA CYS A 51 2.00 -4.13 2.65
C CYS A 51 3.32 -3.93 3.41
N THR A 52 4.38 -4.53 2.90
CA THR A 52 5.73 -4.46 3.47
C THR A 52 6.74 -3.91 2.46
N GLY A 53 8.00 -3.79 2.90
CA GLY A 53 9.06 -3.18 2.10
C GLY A 53 8.98 -1.66 2.11
N SER A 54 9.53 -1.03 1.07
CA SER A 54 9.38 0.41 0.88
C SER A 54 7.90 0.73 0.63
N PHE A 55 7.48 1.96 0.95
CA PHE A 55 6.15 2.46 0.58
C PHE A 55 6.19 3.83 -0.09
N LEU A 56 5.15 4.11 -0.90
CA LEU A 56 4.89 5.37 -1.56
C LEU A 56 3.59 5.96 -1.03
N ASN A 57 3.70 7.11 -0.35
CA ASN A 57 2.55 7.91 0.06
C ASN A 57 1.92 8.61 -1.14
N VAL A 58 0.60 8.58 -1.23
CA VAL A 58 -0.18 9.28 -2.26
C VAL A 58 -1.12 10.25 -1.58
N TYR A 59 -0.98 11.54 -1.87
CA TYR A 59 -1.77 12.60 -1.27
C TYR A 59 -3.11 12.82 -2.00
N PRO A 60 -4.10 13.44 -1.34
CA PRO A 60 -5.37 13.79 -1.99
C PRO A 60 -5.18 14.65 -3.24
N ASN A 61 -5.89 14.29 -4.32
CA ASN A 61 -5.83 14.95 -5.62
C ASN A 61 -4.46 14.93 -6.31
N GLU A 62 -3.54 14.08 -5.84
CA GLU A 62 -2.24 13.89 -6.46
C GLU A 62 -2.38 13.23 -7.83
N ASP A 63 -1.84 13.91 -8.84
CA ASP A 63 -1.83 13.48 -10.24
C ASP A 63 -0.39 13.23 -10.70
N THR A 64 -0.01 11.95 -10.78
CA THR A 64 1.33 11.51 -11.15
C THR A 64 1.26 10.70 -12.44
N PRO A 65 1.30 11.36 -13.61
CA PRO A 65 1.24 10.69 -14.89
C PRO A 65 2.48 9.84 -15.18
N ILE A 66 3.62 10.18 -14.57
CA ILE A 66 4.88 9.43 -14.67
C ILE A 66 5.37 9.22 -13.24
N ILE A 67 5.32 7.98 -12.76
CA ILE A 67 5.80 7.63 -11.42
C ILE A 67 7.34 7.75 -11.36
N PRO A 68 7.96 8.12 -10.23
CA PRO A 68 9.41 8.09 -10.11
C PRO A 68 9.97 6.72 -10.50
N LYS A 69 11.06 6.68 -11.28
CA LYS A 69 11.65 5.44 -11.82
C LYS A 69 11.92 4.38 -10.75
N VAL A 70 12.22 4.80 -9.52
CA VAL A 70 12.41 3.88 -8.41
C VAL A 70 11.16 3.02 -8.22
N TRP A 71 9.95 3.54 -8.38
CA TRP A 71 8.67 2.88 -8.12
C TRP A 71 7.99 2.22 -9.33
N ASP A 72 8.45 2.53 -10.54
CA ASP A 72 7.88 2.01 -11.79
C ASP A 72 7.96 0.48 -11.80
N ASP A 73 6.82 -0.18 -12.04
CA ASP A 73 6.71 -1.64 -12.06
C ASP A 73 7.23 -2.33 -10.77
N ARG A 74 6.93 -1.77 -9.59
CA ARG A 74 7.30 -2.38 -8.30
C ARG A 74 6.20 -2.54 -7.25
N ILE A 75 5.03 -1.96 -7.49
CA ILE A 75 3.96 -2.00 -6.49
C ILE A 75 3.28 -3.36 -6.53
N SER A 76 3.25 -4.04 -5.37
CA SER A 76 2.64 -5.36 -5.22
C SER A 76 1.41 -5.37 -4.29
N SER A 77 1.23 -4.34 -3.46
CA SER A 77 0.02 -4.14 -2.63
C SER A 77 -0.28 -2.65 -2.40
N LEU A 78 -1.51 -2.33 -2.03
CA LEU A 78 -1.91 -0.94 -1.73
C LEU A 78 -3.07 -0.85 -0.74
N VAL A 79 -3.19 0.30 -0.08
CA VAL A 79 -4.32 0.68 0.76
C VAL A 79 -4.87 2.02 0.28
N VAL A 80 -6.17 2.09 0.01
CA VAL A 80 -6.88 3.33 -0.32
C VAL A 80 -7.71 3.77 0.88
N ARG A 81 -7.58 5.03 1.27
CA ARG A 81 -8.30 5.60 2.42
C ARG A 81 -9.82 5.61 2.18
N ARG A 82 -10.59 5.48 3.25
CA ARG A 82 -12.05 5.62 3.21
C ARG A 82 -12.47 6.96 2.60
N GLY A 83 -13.39 6.90 1.63
CA GLY A 83 -13.89 8.07 0.90
C GLY A 83 -13.04 8.46 -0.31
N CYS A 84 -11.89 7.81 -0.51
CA CYS A 84 -11.01 8.06 -1.65
C CYS A 84 -11.09 6.94 -2.69
N SER A 85 -10.54 7.20 -3.87
CA SER A 85 -10.30 6.20 -4.91
C SER A 85 -9.00 6.46 -5.65
N LEU A 86 -8.23 5.40 -5.87
CA LEU A 86 -6.96 5.43 -6.59
C LEU A 86 -7.18 4.87 -8.00
N THR A 87 -6.85 5.65 -9.01
CA THR A 87 -6.82 5.20 -10.41
C THR A 87 -5.37 5.01 -10.84
N VAL A 88 -5.05 3.88 -11.44
CA VAL A 88 -3.69 3.52 -11.89
C VAL A 88 -3.68 3.16 -13.37
N TRP A 89 -2.51 3.33 -13.98
CA TRP A 89 -2.23 3.04 -15.39
C TRP A 89 -1.00 2.16 -15.53
N SER A 90 -1.02 1.26 -16.51
CA SER A 90 0.09 0.32 -16.76
C SER A 90 1.19 0.83 -17.64
N LYS A 91 1.07 2.07 -18.15
CA LYS A 91 2.11 2.76 -18.88
C LYS A 91 2.20 4.21 -18.39
N SER A 92 3.40 4.76 -18.51
CA SER A 92 3.68 6.17 -18.24
C SER A 92 2.73 7.08 -19.05
N LYS A 93 2.56 8.32 -18.59
CA LYS A 93 1.67 9.33 -19.19
C LYS A 93 0.19 8.95 -19.17
N LYS A 94 -0.22 8.10 -18.21
CA LYS A 94 -1.60 7.59 -18.05
C LYS A 94 -2.11 6.83 -19.28
N GLU A 95 -1.24 6.01 -19.87
CA GLU A 95 -1.56 5.17 -21.03
C GLU A 95 -1.74 3.70 -20.63
N GLY A 96 -2.07 2.85 -21.60
CA GLY A 96 -2.20 1.40 -21.39
C GLY A 96 -3.50 1.00 -20.68
N ASP A 97 -3.42 -0.07 -19.92
CA ASP A 97 -4.54 -0.57 -19.12
C ASP A 97 -4.81 0.36 -17.96
N LYS A 98 -6.07 0.45 -17.54
CA LYS A 98 -6.52 1.32 -16.45
C LYS A 98 -7.29 0.52 -15.40
N LYS A 99 -7.02 0.78 -14.12
CA LYS A 99 -7.80 0.21 -13.01
C LYS A 99 -8.10 1.27 -11.97
N LYS A 100 -9.33 1.23 -11.45
CA LYS A 100 -9.75 1.99 -10.27
C LYS A 100 -9.83 1.06 -9.07
N PHE A 101 -9.20 1.46 -7.97
CA PHE A 101 -9.31 0.86 -6.64
C PHE A 101 -10.15 1.79 -5.77
N SER A 102 -11.22 1.26 -5.19
CA SER A 102 -12.02 1.95 -4.18
C SER A 102 -11.33 1.84 -2.81
N ALA A 103 -11.87 2.53 -1.81
CA ALA A 103 -11.44 2.39 -0.41
C ALA A 103 -11.30 0.91 0.01
N GLY A 104 -10.19 0.60 0.68
CA GLY A 104 -9.84 -0.73 1.16
C GLY A 104 -8.38 -1.10 0.89
N ALA A 105 -7.99 -2.26 1.40
CA ALA A 105 -6.71 -2.87 1.09
C ALA A 105 -6.83 -3.79 -0.13
N ALA A 106 -5.91 -3.64 -1.08
CA ALA A 106 -5.63 -4.61 -2.12
C ALA A 106 -4.31 -5.30 -1.76
N TYR A 107 -4.43 -6.40 -1.01
CA TYR A 107 -3.28 -7.10 -0.42
C TYR A 107 -2.34 -7.69 -1.47
N HIS A 108 -2.90 -8.24 -2.56
CA HIS A 108 -2.14 -8.94 -3.59
C HIS A 108 -2.53 -8.41 -4.96
N LEU A 109 -1.73 -7.53 -5.57
CA LEU A 109 -2.05 -7.00 -6.90
C LEU A 109 -2.01 -8.07 -8.01
N LYS A 110 -1.33 -9.20 -7.76
CA LYS A 110 -1.40 -10.43 -8.57
C LYS A 110 -2.81 -11.02 -8.72
N GLU A 111 -3.75 -10.69 -7.84
CA GLU A 111 -5.14 -11.17 -7.93
C GLU A 111 -6.01 -10.30 -8.84
N TYR A 112 -5.54 -9.10 -9.19
CA TYR A 112 -6.26 -8.15 -10.02
C TYR A 112 -5.79 -8.30 -11.46
N LYS A 113 -6.67 -8.79 -12.34
CA LYS A 113 -6.35 -8.98 -13.77
C LYS A 113 -6.07 -7.66 -14.47
N ARG A 114 -5.09 -7.71 -15.38
CA ARG A 114 -4.72 -6.64 -16.32
C ARG A 114 -4.70 -7.23 -17.73
N GLY A 115 -5.87 -7.21 -18.37
CA GLY A 115 -6.09 -7.88 -19.65
C GLY A 115 -6.16 -9.41 -19.54
N LEU A 116 -5.86 -10.11 -20.65
CA LEU A 116 -5.97 -11.58 -20.76
C LEU A 116 -4.79 -12.33 -20.12
N PHE A 117 -3.58 -11.77 -20.17
CA PHE A 117 -2.34 -12.47 -19.82
C PHE A 117 -1.56 -11.81 -18.67
N GLY A 118 -2.12 -10.79 -18.03
CA GLY A 118 -1.42 -9.99 -17.03
C GLY A 118 -2.21 -9.79 -15.75
N THR A 119 -1.50 -9.36 -14.71
CA THR A 119 -2.06 -8.89 -13.45
C THR A 119 -1.54 -7.48 -13.17
N TRP A 120 -2.05 -6.85 -12.12
CA TRP A 120 -1.58 -5.54 -11.66
C TRP A 120 -0.35 -5.60 -10.77
N ASN A 121 0.17 -6.81 -10.47
CA ASN A 121 1.43 -6.95 -9.74
C ASN A 121 2.56 -6.31 -10.53
N ASP A 122 3.29 -5.39 -9.90
CA ASP A 122 4.49 -4.78 -10.48
C ASP A 122 4.22 -4.18 -11.87
N ALA A 123 3.09 -3.49 -12.02
CA ALA A 123 2.62 -3.01 -13.32
C ALA A 123 2.03 -1.60 -13.28
N ILE A 124 2.29 -0.81 -12.23
CA ILE A 124 1.79 0.57 -12.09
C ILE A 124 2.90 1.54 -12.52
N SER A 125 2.62 2.35 -13.53
CA SER A 125 3.54 3.37 -14.07
C SER A 125 3.01 4.81 -13.97
N GLY A 126 1.76 4.98 -13.51
CA GLY A 126 1.14 6.27 -13.27
C GLY A 126 -0.11 6.12 -12.42
N TYR A 127 -0.48 7.18 -11.69
CA TYR A 127 -1.65 7.18 -10.82
C TYR A 127 -2.31 8.55 -10.70
N TYR A 128 -3.55 8.53 -10.22
CA TYR A 128 -4.33 9.69 -9.85
C TYR A 128 -5.26 9.30 -8.70
N CYS A 129 -5.23 10.06 -7.62
CA CYS A 129 -6.00 9.73 -6.43
C CYS A 129 -7.00 10.83 -6.09
N THR A 130 -8.27 10.48 -5.96
CA THR A 130 -9.36 11.43 -5.65
C THR A 130 -9.99 11.11 -4.31
N CYS A 131 -10.20 12.15 -3.51
CA CYS A 131 -11.11 12.19 -2.37
C CYS A 131 -12.01 13.43 -2.61
#